data_AF-A0A941PIU4-F1
#
_entry.id   AF-A0A941PIU4-F1
#
_cell.length_a   1.000
_cell.length_b   1.000
_cell.length_c   1.000
_cell.angle_alpha   90.00
_cell.angle_beta   90.00
_cell.angle_gamma   90.00
#
_symmetry.space_group_name_H-M   'P 1'
#
loop_
_entity.id
_entity.type
_entity.pdbx_description
1 polymer ?
#
loop_
_entity_poly.entity_id
_entity_poly.type
_entity_poly.pdbx_seq_one_letter_code
_entity_poly.pdbx_strand_id
1 'polypeptide(L)'
;MPSGRSALPAQFRRIRLELAREPGHPEGEHGVGYTIVAPLKSDGRLDVETARAYREECIVIRFHAGVESERGYLRRRPGGSWSFHYDLP
;
A
#
# COMPACT_ATOMS: atom_id res chain seq x y z
N MET A 1 16.20 25.73 1.65
CA MET A 1 16.57 24.35 2.05
C MET A 1 16.17 23.42 0.92
N PRO A 2 17.05 22.65 0.29
CA PRO A 2 16.61 21.69 -0.73
C PRO A 2 15.91 20.55 -0.01
N SER A 3 14.58 20.48 -0.13
CA SER A 3 13.75 19.37 0.32
C SER A 3 14.12 18.15 -0.53
N GLY A 4 15.09 17.37 -0.07
CA GLY A 4 15.59 16.21 -0.77
C GLY A 4 14.46 15.20 -1.00
N ARG A 5 14.01 15.08 -2.25
CA ARG A 5 13.38 13.85 -2.73
C ARG A 5 14.42 12.75 -2.50
N SER A 6 14.35 12.05 -1.37
CA SER A 6 15.06 10.79 -1.24
C SER A 6 14.50 9.91 -2.34
N ALA A 7 15.29 9.64 -3.37
CA ALA A 7 14.85 8.78 -4.45
C ALA A 7 14.62 7.40 -3.82
N LEU A 8 13.35 6.97 -3.76
CA LEU A 8 13.02 5.64 -3.30
C LEU A 8 13.83 4.61 -4.11
N PRO A 9 14.30 3.53 -3.48
CA PRO A 9 14.96 2.45 -4.20
C PRO A 9 14.16 1.99 -5.40
N ALA A 10 14.83 1.58 -6.48
CA ALA A 10 14.20 1.18 -7.74
C ALA A 10 13.24 -0.02 -7.61
N GLN A 11 13.15 -0.63 -6.44
CA GLN A 11 12.31 -1.76 -6.08
C GLN A 11 10.89 -1.30 -5.69
N PHE A 12 10.72 -0.02 -5.32
CA PHE A 12 9.43 0.53 -4.96
C PHE A 12 8.46 0.50 -6.14
N ARG A 13 7.24 0.03 -5.86
CA ARG A 13 6.14 -0.02 -6.80
C ARG A 13 4.91 0.62 -6.19
N ARG A 14 4.06 1.16 -7.05
CA ARG A 14 2.69 1.51 -6.73
C ARG A 14 1.80 0.36 -7.19
N ILE A 15 1.21 -0.34 -6.24
CA ILE A 15 0.34 -1.50 -6.45
C ILE A 15 -1.09 -1.02 -6.22
N ARG A 16 -1.98 -1.23 -7.17
CA ARG A 16 -3.39 -0.84 -7.06
C ARG A 16 -4.24 -2.10 -6.99
N LEU A 17 -5.07 -2.20 -5.96
CA LEU A 17 -6.04 -3.25 -5.74
C LEU A 17 -7.42 -2.60 -5.84
N GLU A 18 -8.30 -3.18 -6.63
CA GLU A 18 -9.65 -2.68 -6.88
C GLU A 18 -10.65 -3.76 -6.48
N LEU A 19 -11.87 -3.34 -6.12
CA LEU A 19 -12.91 -4.26 -5.70
C LEU A 19 -13.26 -5.20 -6.86
N ALA A 20 -13.05 -6.49 -6.63
CA ALA A 20 -13.45 -7.52 -7.56
C ALA A 20 -14.97 -7.74 -7.51
N ARG A 21 -15.46 -8.60 -8.38
CA ARG A 21 -16.89 -8.92 -8.46
C ARG A 21 -17.39 -9.59 -7.18
N GLU A 22 -18.46 -9.03 -6.60
CA GLU A 22 -19.12 -9.56 -5.40
C GLU A 22 -20.61 -9.20 -5.37
N PRO A 23 -21.43 -9.76 -4.46
CA PRO A 23 -22.80 -9.33 -4.28
C PRO A 23 -22.90 -7.81 -4.03
N GLY A 24 -23.68 -7.11 -4.84
CA GLY A 24 -23.77 -5.64 -4.82
C GLY A 24 -22.82 -4.94 -5.81
N HIS A 25 -21.75 -5.60 -6.25
CA HIS A 25 -20.79 -5.10 -7.23
C HIS A 25 -20.50 -6.18 -8.31
N PRO A 26 -21.48 -6.54 -9.16
CA PRO A 26 -21.34 -7.64 -10.11
C PRO A 26 -20.26 -7.42 -11.17
N GLU A 27 -19.91 -6.17 -11.47
CA GLU A 27 -18.81 -5.79 -12.37
C GLU A 27 -17.52 -5.42 -11.62
N GLY A 28 -17.52 -5.53 -10.28
CA GLY A 28 -16.51 -4.93 -9.41
C GLY A 28 -16.68 -3.41 -9.33
N GLU A 29 -15.72 -2.74 -8.69
CA GLU A 29 -15.74 -1.27 -8.59
C GLU A 29 -14.33 -0.66 -8.53
N HIS A 30 -13.94 0.01 -9.62
CA HIS A 30 -12.65 0.69 -9.74
C HIS A 30 -12.46 1.86 -8.77
N GLY A 31 -13.58 2.40 -8.25
CA GLY A 31 -13.63 3.48 -7.27
C GLY A 31 -13.45 3.02 -5.83
N VAL A 32 -13.37 1.70 -5.59
CA VAL A 32 -13.25 1.11 -4.27
C VAL A 32 -12.02 0.21 -4.20
N GLY A 33 -11.12 0.47 -3.26
CA GLY A 33 -9.94 -0.37 -3.10
C GLY A 33 -8.79 0.25 -2.31
N TYR A 34 -7.58 -0.21 -2.65
CA TYR A 34 -6.35 0.15 -1.98
C TYR A 34 -5.24 0.49 -2.97
N THR A 35 -4.47 1.54 -2.68
CA THR A 35 -3.15 1.75 -3.30
C THR A 35 -2.08 1.45 -2.25
N ILE A 36 -1.12 0.60 -2.59
CA ILE A 36 0.01 0.24 -1.73
C ILE A 36 1.29 0.74 -2.39
N VAL A 37 2.13 1.43 -1.64
CA VAL A 37 3.48 1.80 -2.07
C VAL A 37 4.45 0.98 -1.24
N ALA A 38 5.17 0.07 -1.87
CA ALA A 38 6.08 -0.84 -1.19
C ALA A 38 7.14 -1.39 -2.15
N PRO A 39 8.30 -1.84 -1.63
CA PRO A 39 9.32 -2.49 -2.44
C PRO A 39 8.92 -3.93 -2.79
N LEU A 40 9.13 -4.32 -4.05
CA LEU A 40 8.95 -5.68 -4.53
C LEU A 40 10.30 -6.29 -4.94
N LYS A 41 10.42 -7.59 -4.73
CA LYS A 41 11.44 -8.44 -5.34
C LYS A 41 11.12 -8.68 -6.82
N SER A 42 12.09 -9.23 -7.55
CA SER A 42 11.92 -9.58 -8.97
C SER A 42 10.82 -10.62 -9.22
N ASP A 43 10.49 -11.45 -8.23
CA ASP A 43 9.38 -12.42 -8.29
C ASP A 43 8.01 -11.82 -7.94
N GLY A 44 7.94 -10.49 -7.74
CA GLY A 44 6.70 -9.78 -7.42
C GLY A 44 6.27 -9.86 -5.96
N ARG A 45 7.03 -10.53 -5.08
CA ARG A 45 6.74 -10.54 -3.63
C ARG A 45 7.26 -9.29 -2.94
N LEU A 46 6.66 -8.93 -1.82
CA LEU A 46 7.13 -7.82 -0.97
C LEU A 46 8.56 -8.09 -0.47
N ASP A 47 9.44 -7.10 -0.66
CA ASP A 47 10.81 -7.16 -0.19
C ASP A 47 10.89 -6.72 1.28
N VAL A 48 11.08 -7.70 2.15
CA VAL A 48 11.07 -7.54 3.60
C VAL A 48 12.17 -6.62 4.10
N GLU A 49 13.39 -6.79 3.60
CA GLU A 49 14.56 -6.06 4.10
C GLU A 49 14.46 -4.59 3.68
N THR A 50 14.14 -4.34 2.40
CA THR A 50 13.92 -2.98 1.91
C THR A 50 12.73 -2.33 2.61
N ALA A 51 11.61 -3.04 2.81
CA ALA A 51 10.45 -2.49 3.52
C ALA A 51 10.77 -2.13 4.98
N ARG A 52 11.63 -2.92 5.65
CA ARG A 52 12.08 -2.63 7.01
C ARG A 52 12.96 -1.37 7.06
N ALA A 53 13.87 -1.20 6.10
CA ALA A 53 14.75 -0.03 6.01
C ALA A 53 13.98 1.26 5.67
N TYR A 54 12.95 1.16 4.82
CA TYR A 54 12.14 2.29 4.33
C TYR A 54 10.71 2.25 4.89
N ARG A 55 10.56 1.91 6.17
CA ARG A 55 9.25 1.61 6.78
C ARG A 55 8.24 2.76 6.69
N GLU A 56 8.69 4.00 6.73
CA GLU A 56 7.80 5.19 6.68
C GLU A 56 7.35 5.53 5.25
N GLU A 57 8.06 5.01 4.25
CA GLU A 57 7.70 5.13 2.84
C GLU A 57 6.75 4.01 2.39
N CYS A 58 6.60 2.97 3.21
CA CYS A 58 5.69 1.85 2.97
C CYS A 58 4.26 2.21 3.41
N ILE A 59 3.49 2.81 2.50
CA ILE A 59 2.16 3.36 2.79
C ILE A 59 1.04 2.58 2.11
N VAL A 60 -0.16 2.71 2.68
CA VAL A 60 -1.42 2.21 2.14
C VAL A 60 -2.40 3.36 2.06
N ILE A 61 -3.13 3.48 0.96
CA ILE A 61 -4.21 4.44 0.77
C ILE A 61 -5.47 3.64 0.49
N ARG A 62 -6.45 3.70 1.39
CA ARG A 62 -7.80 3.17 1.18
C ARG A 62 -8.63 4.23 0.49
N PHE A 63 -9.28 3.88 -0.61
CA PHE A 63 -10.13 4.80 -1.36
C PHE A 63 -11.52 4.20 -1.58
N HIS A 64 -12.53 5.08 -1.60
CA HIS A 64 -13.91 4.78 -1.94
C HIS A 64 -14.47 5.93 -2.78
N ALA A 65 -15.41 5.63 -3.68
CA ALA A 65 -16.06 6.65 -4.48
C ALA A 65 -16.84 7.63 -3.56
N GLY A 66 -16.56 8.92 -3.70
CA GLY A 66 -17.27 9.97 -2.94
C GLY A 66 -16.84 10.13 -1.47
N VAL A 67 -15.80 9.43 -1.00
CA VAL A 67 -15.28 9.55 0.36
C VAL A 67 -13.80 9.97 0.33
N GLU A 68 -13.37 10.76 1.30
CA GLU A 68 -11.95 11.11 1.45
C GLU A 68 -11.12 9.83 1.66
N SER A 69 -9.99 9.74 0.95
CA SER A 69 -9.11 8.59 1.07
C SER A 69 -8.39 8.57 2.40
N GLU A 70 -8.29 7.40 3.01
CA GLU A 70 -7.60 7.22 4.28
C GLU A 70 -6.18 6.68 4.05
N ARG A 71 -5.19 7.29 4.72
CA ARG A 71 -3.78 6.88 4.66
C ARG A 71 -3.42 6.06 5.88
N GLY A 72 -2.69 4.97 5.65
CA GLY A 72 -2.05 4.15 6.68
C GLY A 72 -0.68 3.64 6.23
N TYR A 73 -0.18 2.65 6.94
CA TYR A 73 1.13 2.03 6.71
C TYR A 73 1.02 0.54 6.44
N LEU A 74 1.90 0.04 5.55
CA LEU A 74 2.13 -1.38 5.39
C LEU A 74 3.17 -1.85 6.42
N ARG A 75 2.76 -2.64 7.40
CA ARG A 75 3.63 -3.14 8.47
C ARG A 75 3.77 -4.65 8.43
N ARG A 76 4.99 -5.15 8.66
CA ARG A 76 5.25 -6.58 8.87
C ARG A 76 5.01 -6.93 10.34
N ARG A 77 4.22 -7.99 10.59
CA ARG A 77 3.95 -8.49 11.94
C ARG A 77 4.93 -9.62 12.31
N PRO A 78 5.13 -9.88 13.62
CA PRO A 78 5.72 -11.14 14.07
C PRO A 78 4.99 -12.34 13.44
N GLY A 79 5.74 -13.37 13.05
CA GLY A 79 5.18 -14.52 12.30
C GLY A 79 5.09 -14.32 10.79
N GLY A 80 5.48 -13.16 10.27
CA GLY A 80 5.72 -12.98 8.85
C GLY A 80 4.49 -12.62 8.01
N SER A 81 3.35 -12.29 8.62
CA SER A 81 2.21 -11.70 7.92
C SER A 81 2.40 -10.19 7.69
N TRP A 82 1.66 -9.65 6.73
CA TRP A 82 1.58 -8.21 6.46
C TRP A 82 0.26 -7.64 6.98
N SER A 83 0.27 -6.34 7.23
CA SER A 83 -0.85 -5.64 7.82
C SER A 83 -0.97 -4.23 7.32
N PHE A 84 -2.22 -3.78 7.14
CA PHE A 84 -2.52 -2.37 7.01
C PHE A 84 -2.75 -1.83 8.41
N HIS A 85 -1.95 -0.84 8.78
CA HIS A 85 -2.05 -0.15 10.06
C HIS A 85 -2.53 1.27 9.79
N TYR A 86 -3.72 1.60 10.27
CA TYR A 86 -4.27 2.94 10.22
C TYR A 86 -4.11 3.56 11.60
N ASP A 87 -3.57 4.78 11.66
CA ASP A 87 -3.55 5.57 12.87
C ASP A 87 -4.96 6.17 13.03
N LEU A 88 -5.91 5.32 13.43
CA LEU A 88 -7.24 5.78 13.81
C LEU A 88 -7.14 6.46 15.19
N PRO A 89 -7.68 7.67 15.37
CA PRO A 89 -7.72 8.34 16.67
C PRO A 89 -8.56 7.58 17.70
#